data_AF-A0A2Z4UCP9-F1
#
_entry.id   AF-A0A2Z4UCP9-F1
#
_cell.length_a   1.000
_cell.length_b   1.000
_cell.length_c   1.000
_cell.angle_alpha   90.00
_cell.angle_beta   90.00
_cell.angle_gamma   90.00
#
_symmetry.space_group_name_H-M   'P 1'
#
loop_
_entity.id
_entity.type
_entity.pdbx_description
1 polymer ?
#
loop_
_entity_poly.entity_id
_entity_poly.type
_entity_poly.pdbx_seq_one_letter_code
_entity_poly.pdbx_strand_id
1 'polypeptide(L)'
;MNKKEEKWRNEGAAYALRVAKEKGVDYLEQDLRRRGALGISVILPEKAVEELYDMLAKRIMNTMKTVAMWVLYAEHGWRSVRLQRFEKQMDKHSEDCMSYDRFGNAYVTLSDMAKTMQETCGIHPDMETLELIEEENKREQGRFVSLAAVIEVLEETGHQDIADALTRKIENA
;
A
#
# COMPACT_ATOMS: atom_id res chain seq x y z
N MET A 1 -14.49 38.76 -9.68
CA MET A 1 -14.05 37.39 -9.99
C MET A 1 -13.39 37.43 -11.36
N ASN A 2 -12.14 36.97 -11.46
CA ASN A 2 -11.40 36.98 -12.73
C ASN A 2 -11.97 35.88 -13.66
N LYS A 3 -12.03 36.12 -14.97
CA LYS A 3 -12.41 35.10 -15.99
C LYS A 3 -11.65 33.77 -15.80
N LYS A 4 -10.40 33.84 -15.33
CA LYS A 4 -9.58 32.67 -15.01
C LYS A 4 -10.13 31.86 -13.83
N GLU A 5 -10.56 32.53 -12.76
CA GLU A 5 -11.16 31.89 -11.59
C GLU A 5 -12.50 31.26 -11.91
N GLU A 6 -13.32 31.94 -12.72
CA GLU A 6 -14.61 31.41 -13.17
C GLU A 6 -14.44 30.13 -14.00
N LYS A 7 -13.47 30.12 -14.92
CA LYS A 7 -13.11 28.93 -15.70
C LYS A 7 -12.71 27.76 -14.79
N TRP A 8 -11.86 28.00 -13.78
CA TRP A 8 -11.44 26.96 -12.84
C TRP A 8 -12.59 26.40 -11.99
N ARG A 9 -13.53 27.25 -11.57
CA ARG A 9 -14.73 26.80 -10.84
C ARG A 9 -15.62 25.92 -11.71
N ASN A 10 -15.80 26.29 -12.98
CA ASN A 10 -16.59 25.51 -13.92
C ASN A 10 -15.93 24.17 -14.27
N GLU A 11 -14.61 24.14 -14.41
CA GLU A 11 -13.84 22.89 -14.61
C GLU A 11 -13.98 21.95 -13.41
N GLY A 12 -13.87 22.47 -12.18
CA GLY A 12 -14.10 21.70 -10.96
C GLY A 12 -15.52 21.15 -10.84
N ALA A 13 -16.53 21.96 -11.18
CA ALA A 13 -17.93 21.52 -11.19
C ALA A 13 -18.19 20.43 -12.25
N ALA A 14 -17.60 20.57 -13.45
CA ALA A 14 -17.71 19.57 -14.51
C ALA A 14 -17.02 18.25 -14.12
N TYR A 15 -15.85 18.31 -13.48
CA TYR A 15 -15.16 17.15 -12.93
C TYR A 15 -16.02 16.41 -11.90
N ALA A 16 -16.51 17.14 -10.89
CA ALA A 16 -17.35 16.58 -9.84
C ALA A 16 -18.62 15.92 -10.41
N LEU A 17 -19.28 16.59 -11.35
CA LEU A 17 -20.46 16.04 -12.02
C LEU A 17 -20.16 14.76 -12.80
N ARG A 18 -19.01 14.71 -13.49
CA ARG A 18 -18.59 13.53 -14.25
C ARG A 18 -18.32 12.34 -13.31
N VAL A 19 -17.52 12.53 -12.27
CA VAL A 19 -17.17 11.48 -11.31
C VAL A 19 -18.39 10.98 -10.54
N ALA A 20 -19.27 11.88 -10.09
CA ALA A 20 -20.51 11.48 -9.41
C ALA A 20 -21.42 10.63 -10.32
N LYS A 21 -21.49 10.93 -11.62
CA LYS A 21 -22.26 10.13 -12.60
C LYS A 21 -21.61 8.78 -12.91
N GLU A 22 -20.29 8.73 -13.01
CA GLU A 22 -19.55 7.52 -13.40
C GLU A 22 -19.33 6.55 -12.23
N LYS A 23 -19.02 7.06 -11.04
CA LYS A 23 -18.52 6.27 -9.89
C LYS A 23 -19.31 6.47 -8.60
N GLY A 24 -20.29 7.37 -8.59
CA GLY A 24 -21.12 7.68 -7.42
C GLY A 24 -20.56 8.79 -6.53
N VAL A 25 -21.41 9.29 -5.63
CA VAL A 25 -21.10 10.43 -4.76
C VAL A 25 -20.11 10.04 -3.66
N ASP A 26 -20.21 8.83 -3.11
CA ASP A 26 -19.27 8.35 -2.07
C ASP A 26 -17.83 8.29 -2.61
N TYR A 27 -17.67 7.83 -3.86
CA TYR A 27 -16.38 7.84 -4.54
C TYR A 27 -15.85 9.26 -4.76
N LEU A 28 -16.72 10.19 -5.18
CA LEU A 28 -16.35 11.59 -5.35
C LEU A 28 -15.87 12.21 -4.02
N GLU A 29 -16.53 11.89 -2.91
CA GLU A 29 -16.13 12.37 -1.58
C GLU A 29 -14.73 11.86 -1.19
N GLN A 30 -14.47 10.57 -1.42
CA GLN A 30 -13.16 9.96 -1.17
C GLN A 30 -12.07 10.58 -2.06
N ASP A 31 -12.34 10.76 -3.36
CA ASP A 31 -11.40 11.36 -4.31
C ASP A 31 -11.09 12.83 -3.96
N LEU A 32 -12.10 13.63 -3.61
CA LEU A 32 -11.89 15.02 -3.18
C LEU A 32 -11.09 15.13 -1.87
N ARG A 33 -11.34 14.24 -0.90
CA ARG A 33 -10.53 14.17 0.33
C ARG A 33 -9.08 13.83 0.02
N ARG A 34 -8.84 12.79 -0.77
CA ARG A 34 -7.51 12.34 -1.18
C ARG A 34 -6.75 13.43 -1.93
N ARG A 35 -7.39 14.07 -2.92
CA ARG A 35 -6.79 15.19 -3.68
C ARG A 35 -6.52 16.40 -2.80
N GLY A 36 -7.42 16.72 -1.87
CA GLY A 36 -7.26 17.80 -0.91
C GLY A 36 -6.07 17.60 0.04
N ALA A 37 -5.92 16.39 0.60
CA ALA A 37 -4.81 16.02 1.48
C ALA A 37 -3.45 16.14 0.78
N LEU A 38 -3.39 15.84 -0.51
CA LEU A 38 -2.15 15.79 -1.29
C LEU A 38 -1.92 17.03 -2.18
N GLY A 39 -2.81 18.02 -2.12
CA GLY A 39 -2.72 19.24 -2.95
C GLY A 39 -2.83 18.97 -4.46
N ILE A 40 -3.51 17.90 -4.87
CA ILE A 40 -3.62 17.46 -6.26
C ILE A 40 -4.74 18.21 -6.96
N SER A 41 -4.42 18.86 -8.09
CA SER A 41 -5.40 19.57 -8.90
C SER A 41 -6.42 18.62 -9.54
N VAL A 42 -7.70 19.00 -9.55
CA VAL A 42 -8.79 18.28 -10.26
C VAL A 42 -8.61 18.25 -11.78
N ILE A 43 -7.73 19.09 -12.32
CA ILE A 43 -7.37 19.10 -13.75
C ILE A 43 -6.51 17.89 -14.11
N LEU A 44 -5.83 17.27 -13.14
CA LEU A 44 -5.00 16.09 -13.40
C LEU A 44 -5.88 14.85 -13.62
N PRO A 45 -5.77 14.20 -14.79
CA PRO A 45 -6.47 12.95 -15.04
C PRO A 45 -6.00 11.87 -14.06
N GLU A 46 -6.87 10.91 -13.75
CA GLU A 46 -6.62 9.84 -12.77
C GLU A 46 -5.31 9.10 -13.02
N LYS A 47 -5.00 8.77 -14.27
CA LYS A 47 -3.71 8.18 -14.67
C LYS A 47 -2.49 9.05 -14.32
N ALA A 48 -2.61 10.37 -14.45
CA ALA A 48 -1.52 11.28 -14.06
C ALA A 48 -1.39 11.40 -12.54
N VAL A 49 -2.48 11.16 -11.80
CA VAL A 49 -2.46 11.07 -10.34
C VAL A 49 -1.76 9.78 -9.91
N GLU A 50 -2.08 8.63 -10.50
CA GLU A 50 -1.38 7.36 -10.27
C GLU A 50 0.13 7.47 -10.58
N GLU A 51 0.49 8.06 -11.72
CA GLU A 51 1.91 8.31 -12.08
C GLU A 51 2.61 9.24 -11.08
N LEU A 52 1.89 10.24 -10.54
CA LEU A 52 2.40 11.12 -9.50
C LEU A 52 2.63 10.36 -8.18
N TYR A 53 1.70 9.48 -7.79
CA TYR A 53 1.86 8.62 -6.61
C TYR A 53 3.08 7.72 -6.75
N ASP A 54 3.21 7.02 -7.87
CA ASP A 54 4.37 6.17 -8.15
C ASP A 54 5.68 6.96 -8.08
N MET A 55 5.67 8.18 -8.62
CA MET A 55 6.82 9.07 -8.59
C MET A 55 7.16 9.51 -7.16
N LEU A 56 6.15 9.87 -6.35
CA LEU A 56 6.33 10.23 -4.95
C LEU A 56 6.83 9.05 -4.11
N ALA A 57 6.23 7.88 -4.25
CA ALA A 57 6.64 6.66 -3.56
C ALA A 57 8.10 6.29 -3.91
N LYS A 58 8.46 6.32 -5.19
CA LYS A 58 9.86 6.10 -5.66
C LYS A 58 10.81 7.13 -5.06
N ARG A 59 10.42 8.41 -4.98
CA ARG A 59 11.24 9.47 -4.37
C ARG A 59 11.45 9.23 -2.88
N ILE A 60 10.39 8.91 -2.13
CA ILE A 60 10.47 8.65 -0.69
C ILE A 60 11.39 7.45 -0.44
N MET A 61 11.16 6.32 -1.14
CA MET A 61 11.98 5.11 -0.98
C MET A 61 13.44 5.35 -1.34
N ASN A 62 13.74 6.03 -2.45
CA ASN A 62 15.11 6.35 -2.83
C ASN A 62 15.79 7.27 -1.81
N THR A 63 15.05 8.24 -1.26
CA THR A 63 15.58 9.17 -0.25
C THR A 63 15.91 8.42 1.04
N MET A 64 14.98 7.65 1.58
CA MET A 64 15.16 6.87 2.81
C MET A 64 16.32 5.86 2.67
N LYS A 65 16.34 5.11 1.56
CA LYS A 65 17.41 4.16 1.25
C LYS A 65 18.78 4.84 1.18
N THR A 66 18.87 5.97 0.49
CA THR A 66 20.13 6.73 0.35
C THR A 66 20.64 7.20 1.71
N VAL A 67 19.76 7.76 2.56
CA VAL A 67 20.14 8.23 3.90
C VAL A 67 20.58 7.06 4.78
N ALA A 68 19.84 5.95 4.79
CA ALA A 68 20.20 4.75 5.54
C ALA A 68 21.58 4.20 5.12
N MET A 69 21.82 4.07 3.81
CA MET A 69 23.11 3.64 3.26
C MET A 69 24.24 4.63 3.57
N TRP A 70 23.95 5.93 3.58
CA TRP A 70 24.93 6.95 3.94
C TRP A 70 25.36 6.84 5.40
N VAL A 71 24.41 6.63 6.33
CA VAL A 71 24.72 6.38 7.75
C VAL A 71 25.60 5.14 7.90
N LEU A 72 25.26 4.04 7.21
CA LEU A 72 26.08 2.82 7.22
C LEU A 72 27.50 3.06 6.65
N TYR A 73 27.63 3.91 5.63
CA TYR A 73 28.91 4.28 5.04
C TYR A 73 29.77 5.16 5.96
N ALA A 74 29.18 6.23 6.48
CA ALA A 74 29.85 7.29 7.24
C ALA A 74 30.16 6.86 8.67
N GLU A 75 29.17 6.29 9.36
CA GLU A 75 29.26 5.99 10.80
C GLU A 75 29.78 4.57 11.07
N HIS A 76 29.41 3.60 10.21
CA HIS A 76 29.73 2.18 10.43
C HIS A 76 30.85 1.66 9.51
N GLY A 77 31.41 2.51 8.64
CA GLY A 77 32.50 2.15 7.75
C GLY A 77 32.12 1.12 6.68
N TRP A 78 30.84 0.98 6.36
CA TRP A 78 30.42 0.08 5.28
C TRP A 78 30.90 0.64 3.93
N ARG A 79 31.18 -0.28 3.00
CA ARG A 79 31.69 0.02 1.65
C ARG A 79 30.88 -0.81 0.65
N SER A 80 31.23 -0.68 -0.63
CA SER A 80 30.47 -1.22 -1.78
C SER A 80 29.80 -2.57 -1.54
N VAL A 81 30.54 -3.61 -1.15
CA VAL A 81 29.99 -4.97 -0.99
C VAL A 81 28.88 -5.05 0.06
N ARG A 82 29.08 -4.42 1.23
CA ARG A 82 28.08 -4.44 2.31
C ARG A 82 26.88 -3.56 1.97
N LEU A 83 27.12 -2.41 1.33
CA LEU A 83 26.07 -1.48 0.91
C LEU A 83 25.19 -2.08 -0.19
N GLN A 84 25.76 -2.73 -1.21
CA GLN A 84 25.00 -3.42 -2.25
C GLN A 84 24.19 -4.59 -1.69
N ARG A 85 24.72 -5.30 -0.68
CA ARG A 85 23.97 -6.35 0.01
C ARG A 85 22.78 -5.77 0.76
N PHE A 86 23.00 -4.68 1.50
CA PHE A 86 21.94 -3.98 2.22
C PHE A 86 20.85 -3.48 1.28
N GLU A 87 21.22 -2.85 0.17
CA GLU A 87 20.28 -2.38 -0.85
C GLU A 87 19.38 -3.52 -1.35
N LYS A 88 19.98 -4.66 -1.74
CA LYS A 88 19.22 -5.85 -2.17
C LYS A 88 18.30 -6.40 -1.09
N GLN A 89 18.73 -6.37 0.17
CA GLN A 89 17.92 -6.84 1.29
C GLN A 89 16.74 -5.88 1.57
N MET A 90 16.98 -4.57 1.50
CA MET A 90 15.94 -3.56 1.67
C MET A 90 14.90 -3.66 0.56
N ASP A 91 15.32 -3.86 -0.69
CA ASP A 91 14.41 -4.05 -1.83
C ASP A 91 13.58 -5.33 -1.66
N LYS A 92 14.23 -6.44 -1.29
CA LYS A 92 13.54 -7.70 -1.04
C LYS A 92 12.49 -7.56 0.06
N HIS A 93 12.85 -7.02 1.22
CA HIS A 93 11.90 -6.85 2.32
C HIS A 93 10.76 -5.89 1.95
N SER A 94 11.02 -4.88 1.13
CA SER A 94 9.98 -3.99 0.62
C SER A 94 9.02 -4.74 -0.31
N GLU A 95 9.52 -5.64 -1.17
CA GLU A 95 8.71 -6.49 -2.04
C GLU A 95 7.90 -7.52 -1.24
N ASP A 96 8.49 -8.14 -0.21
CA ASP A 96 7.80 -9.08 0.68
C ASP A 96 6.61 -8.42 1.41
N CYS A 97 6.72 -7.14 1.79
CA CYS A 97 5.61 -6.37 2.39
C CYS A 97 4.49 -6.00 1.40
N MET A 98 4.80 -5.94 0.11
CA MET A 98 3.89 -5.46 -0.94
C MET A 98 3.30 -6.60 -1.77
N SER A 99 3.76 -7.82 -1.55
CA SER A 99 3.33 -9.01 -2.28
C SER A 99 2.53 -9.95 -1.38
N TYR A 100 1.65 -10.70 -2.03
CA TYR A 100 0.80 -11.69 -1.37
C TYR A 100 1.23 -13.09 -1.81
N ASP A 101 1.09 -14.03 -0.88
CA ASP A 101 1.19 -15.44 -1.18
C ASP A 101 0.03 -15.91 -2.07
N ARG A 102 0.10 -17.16 -2.51
CA ARG A 102 -0.95 -17.79 -3.32
C ARG A 102 -2.31 -17.85 -2.61
N PHE A 103 -2.34 -17.65 -1.29
CA PHE A 103 -3.51 -17.66 -0.44
C PHE A 103 -4.08 -16.27 -0.16
N GLY A 104 -3.45 -15.21 -0.68
CA GLY A 104 -3.87 -13.82 -0.48
C GLY A 104 -3.41 -13.23 0.86
N ASN A 105 -2.48 -13.88 1.56
CA ASN A 105 -1.87 -13.33 2.77
C ASN A 105 -0.59 -12.59 2.42
N ALA A 106 -0.27 -11.51 3.14
CA ALA A 106 1.02 -10.85 3.01
C ALA A 106 2.14 -11.79 3.50
N TYR A 107 3.30 -11.80 2.83
CA TYR A 107 4.45 -12.61 3.28
C TYR A 107 5.01 -12.12 4.61
N VAL A 108 5.01 -10.81 4.82
CA VAL A 108 5.37 -10.16 6.07
C VAL A 108 4.66 -8.81 6.15
N THR A 109 4.30 -8.36 7.34
CA THR A 109 3.70 -7.03 7.55
C THR A 109 4.75 -6.08 8.13
N LEU A 110 4.56 -4.77 7.93
CA LEU A 110 5.42 -3.76 8.58
C LEU A 110 5.24 -3.80 10.09
N SER A 111 4.01 -4.07 10.54
CA SER A 111 3.66 -4.30 11.94
C SER A 111 4.45 -5.47 12.56
N ASP A 112 4.65 -6.58 11.85
CA ASP A 112 5.44 -7.71 12.35
C ASP A 112 6.93 -7.35 12.49
N MET A 113 7.47 -6.61 11.52
CA MET A 113 8.85 -6.10 11.61
C MET A 113 9.01 -5.15 12.80
N ALA A 114 8.04 -4.26 13.00
CA ALA A 114 8.05 -3.29 14.09
C ALA A 114 7.95 -3.96 15.46
N LYS A 115 7.06 -4.95 15.62
CA LYS A 115 6.97 -5.78 16.84
C LYS A 115 8.29 -6.48 17.12
N THR A 116 8.89 -7.11 16.10
CA THR A 116 10.19 -7.77 16.25
C THR A 116 11.26 -6.78 16.73
N MET A 117 11.37 -5.62 16.08
CA MET A 117 12.34 -4.57 16.48
C MET A 117 12.08 -4.03 17.89
N GLN A 118 10.83 -3.93 18.30
CA GLN A 118 10.45 -3.54 19.65
C GLN A 118 10.88 -4.58 20.68
N GLU A 119 10.56 -5.84 20.45
CA GLU A 119 10.87 -6.93 21.38
C GLU A 119 12.38 -7.22 21.47
N THR A 120 13.09 -7.20 20.35
CA THR A 120 14.51 -7.59 20.32
C THR A 120 15.48 -6.44 20.53
N CYS A 121 15.12 -5.24 20.08
CA CYS A 121 16.03 -4.09 20.03
C CYS A 121 15.54 -2.89 20.87
N GLY A 122 14.31 -2.92 21.41
CA GLY A 122 13.72 -1.78 22.13
C GLY A 122 13.45 -0.56 21.26
N ILE A 123 13.38 -0.74 19.93
CA ILE A 123 13.02 0.33 19.00
C ILE A 123 11.51 0.35 18.89
N HIS A 124 10.89 1.53 19.02
CA HIS A 124 9.45 1.68 18.98
C HIS A 124 9.02 2.48 17.74
N PRO A 125 8.88 1.82 16.57
CA PRO A 125 8.20 2.42 15.43
C PRO A 125 6.75 2.80 15.80
N ASP A 126 6.19 3.75 15.06
CA ASP A 126 4.80 4.18 15.23
C ASP A 126 3.84 3.09 14.75
N MET A 127 3.46 2.19 15.67
CA MET A 127 2.58 1.06 15.39
C MET A 127 1.19 1.49 14.92
N GLU A 128 0.63 2.57 15.48
CA GLU A 128 -0.70 3.05 15.12
C GLU A 128 -0.74 3.47 13.65
N THR A 129 0.27 4.23 13.22
CA THR A 129 0.39 4.63 11.80
C THR A 129 0.63 3.43 10.88
N LEU A 130 1.45 2.46 11.29
CA LEU A 130 1.73 1.26 10.46
C LEU A 130 0.49 0.39 10.27
N GLU A 131 -0.28 0.15 11.33
CA GLU A 131 -1.52 -0.63 11.27
C GLU A 131 -2.59 0.09 10.42
N LEU A 132 -2.67 1.42 10.51
CA LEU A 132 -3.57 2.21 9.67
C LEU A 132 -3.20 2.10 8.18
N ILE A 133 -1.92 2.23 7.83
CA ILE A 133 -1.43 2.09 6.45
C ILE A 133 -1.76 0.69 5.91
N GLU A 134 -1.55 -0.35 6.72
CA GLU A 134 -1.87 -1.73 6.33
C GLU A 134 -3.37 -1.93 6.10
N GLU A 135 -4.21 -1.33 6.95
CA GLU A 135 -5.66 -1.39 6.78
C GLU A 135 -6.12 -0.66 5.52
N GLU A 136 -5.58 0.53 5.24
CA GLU A 136 -5.88 1.30 4.03
C GLU A 136 -5.45 0.55 2.76
N ASN A 137 -4.24 -0.02 2.75
CA ASN A 137 -3.73 -0.81 1.61
C ASN A 137 -4.62 -2.03 1.32
N LYS A 138 -5.10 -2.74 2.35
CA LYS A 138 -6.03 -3.86 2.19
C LYS A 138 -7.38 -3.43 1.61
N ARG A 139 -7.86 -2.22 1.95
CA ARG A 139 -9.12 -1.69 1.42
C ARG A 139 -9.00 -1.27 -0.05
N GLU A 140 -7.86 -0.74 -0.48
CA GLU A 140 -7.67 -0.22 -1.85
C GLU A 140 -7.29 -1.28 -2.91
N GLN A 141 -6.62 -2.37 -2.54
CA GLN A 141 -6.08 -3.36 -3.50
C GLN A 141 -7.07 -4.42 -4.02
N GLY A 142 -8.37 -4.29 -3.72
CA GLY A 142 -9.41 -5.24 -4.12
C GLY A 142 -9.55 -6.42 -3.16
N ARG A 143 -10.72 -7.08 -3.16
CA ARG A 143 -11.06 -8.16 -2.23
C ARG A 143 -10.32 -9.45 -2.57
N PHE A 144 -9.06 -9.57 -2.17
CA PHE A 144 -8.43 -10.87 -1.98
C PHE A 144 -9.06 -11.50 -0.74
N VAL A 145 -9.71 -12.66 -0.91
CA VAL A 145 -10.22 -13.43 0.22
C VAL A 145 -9.19 -14.50 0.54
N SER A 146 -8.73 -14.51 1.79
CA SER A 146 -7.85 -15.56 2.29
C SER A 146 -8.48 -16.93 1.99
N LEU A 147 -7.72 -17.82 1.37
CA LEU A 147 -8.18 -19.18 1.10
C LEU A 147 -8.57 -19.92 2.39
N ALA A 148 -7.93 -19.59 3.52
CA ALA A 148 -8.32 -20.09 4.83
C ALA A 148 -9.70 -19.57 5.27
N ALA A 149 -9.99 -18.28 5.06
CA ALA A 149 -11.31 -17.72 5.35
C ALA A 149 -12.40 -18.32 4.45
N VAL A 150 -12.08 -18.67 3.20
CA VAL A 150 -13.01 -19.41 2.32
C VAL A 150 -13.28 -20.81 2.86
N ILE A 151 -12.24 -21.52 3.31
CA ILE A 151 -12.38 -22.86 3.91
C ILE A 151 -13.24 -22.80 5.17
N GLU A 152 -12.99 -21.85 6.06
CA GLU A 152 -13.76 -21.65 7.30
C GLU A 152 -15.25 -21.43 7.01
N VAL A 153 -15.58 -20.54 6.06
CA VAL A 153 -16.98 -20.32 5.64
C VAL A 153 -17.59 -21.57 5.01
N LEU A 154 -16.84 -22.34 4.22
CA LEU A 154 -17.33 -23.60 3.63
C LEU A 154 -17.61 -24.65 4.71
N GLU A 155 -16.77 -24.73 5.75
CA GLU A 155 -16.99 -25.62 6.89
C GLU A 155 -18.23 -25.20 7.69
N GLU A 156 -18.36 -23.90 8.01
CA GLU A 156 -19.50 -23.35 8.75
C GLU A 156 -20.84 -23.49 8.01
N THR A 157 -20.80 -23.42 6.67
CA THR A 157 -21.99 -23.61 5.81
C THR A 157 -22.28 -25.08 5.47
N GLY A 158 -21.48 -26.01 6.00
CA GLY A 158 -21.70 -27.45 5.86
C GLY A 158 -21.24 -28.03 4.51
N HIS A 159 -20.31 -27.37 3.82
CA HIS A 159 -19.69 -27.79 2.55
C HIS A 159 -18.29 -28.37 2.79
N GLN A 160 -18.19 -29.32 3.72
CA GLN A 160 -16.93 -29.95 4.15
C GLN A 160 -16.18 -30.67 3.02
N ASP A 161 -16.89 -31.26 2.07
CA ASP A 161 -16.30 -31.93 0.91
C ASP A 161 -15.51 -30.96 0.01
N ILE A 162 -16.03 -29.74 -0.16
CA ILE A 162 -15.39 -28.67 -0.93
C ILE A 162 -14.21 -28.09 -0.15
N ALA A 163 -14.39 -27.87 1.16
CA ALA A 163 -13.32 -27.43 2.07
C ALA A 163 -12.13 -28.40 2.03
N ASP A 164 -12.37 -29.70 2.21
CA ASP A 164 -11.34 -30.74 2.17
C ASP A 164 -10.64 -30.82 0.80
N ALA A 165 -11.39 -30.70 -0.29
CA ALA A 165 -10.83 -30.71 -1.65
C ALA A 165 -9.95 -29.48 -1.90
N LEU A 166 -10.34 -28.32 -1.37
CA LEU A 166 -9.53 -27.11 -1.39
C LEU A 166 -8.25 -27.28 -0.56
N THR A 167 -8.36 -27.73 0.70
CA THR A 167 -7.23 -27.99 1.59
C THR A 167 -6.20 -28.94 0.97
N ARG A 168 -6.66 -30.05 0.37
CA ARG A 168 -5.75 -30.97 -0.33
C ARG A 168 -5.06 -30.35 -1.54
N LYS A 169 -5.73 -29.47 -2.29
CA LYS A 169 -5.10 -28.76 -3.41
C LYS A 169 -4.09 -27.72 -2.93
N ILE A 170 -4.26 -27.20 -1.72
CA ILE A 170 -3.34 -26.28 -1.06
C ILE A 170 -2.08 -27.02 -0.60
N GLU A 171 -2.21 -28.19 0.03
CA GLU A 171 -1.07 -28.98 0.53
C GLU A 171 -0.21 -29.60 -0.58
N ASN A 172 -0.78 -29.81 -1.77
CA ASN A 172 -0.09 -30.40 -2.92
C ASN A 172 0.43 -29.36 -3.94
N ALA A 173 0.35 -28.07 -3.62
CA ALA A 173 0.77 -26.94 -4.45
C ALA A 173 2.19 -26.48 -4.14
#